data_AF-A0A6H1JX59-F1
#
_entry.id   AF-A0A6H1JX59-F1
#
_cell.length_a   1.000
_cell.length_b   1.000
_cell.length_c   1.000
_cell.angle_alpha   90.00
_cell.angle_beta   90.00
_cell.angle_gamma   90.00
#
_symmetry.space_group_name_H-M   'P 1'
#
loop_
_entity.id
_entity.type
_entity.pdbx_description
1 polymer ?
#
loop_
_entity_poly.entity_id
_entity_poly.type
_entity_poly.pdbx_seq_one_letter_code
_entity_poly.pdbx_strand_id
1 'polypeptide(L)'
;MSYVRLEAWIGGEWLEVDSVSVTVMDSALTLSFEHQRTESGYRSLIWEPLEKFLKEYCDEPLVVVPLGRNLPVMFGPGAAGPFRLAEMRDA
;
A
#
# COMPACT_ATOMS: atom_id res chain seq x y z
N MET A 1 -0.16 23.24 0.34
CA MET A 1 -0.45 22.44 1.57
C MET A 1 0.45 21.21 1.55
N SER A 2 0.50 20.38 2.59
CA SER A 2 1.17 19.08 2.51
C SER A 2 0.16 17.95 2.63
N TYR A 3 0.47 16.80 2.02
CA TYR A 3 -0.29 15.56 2.13
C TYR A 3 0.67 14.40 2.36
N VAL A 4 0.18 13.27 2.86
CA VAL A 4 0.96 12.02 2.88
C VAL A 4 0.30 10.97 2.02
N ARG A 5 1.17 10.14 1.46
CA ARG A 5 0.83 8.97 0.65
C ARG A 5 1.55 7.73 1.16
N LEU A 6 1.02 6.57 0.79
CA LEU A 6 1.69 5.29 0.97
C LEU A 6 2.66 5.05 -0.20
N GLU A 7 3.87 4.58 0.11
CA GLU A 7 4.85 4.14 -0.89
C GLU A 7 5.32 2.71 -0.61
N ALA A 8 5.66 1.98 -1.66
CA ALA A 8 6.29 0.67 -1.61
C ALA A 8 7.63 0.69 -2.36
N TRP A 9 8.62 -0.06 -1.86
CA TRP A 9 9.90 -0.25 -2.54
C TRP A 9 9.78 -1.30 -3.64
N ILE A 10 9.86 -0.87 -4.89
CA ILE A 10 9.62 -1.69 -6.08
C ILE A 10 10.69 -1.37 -7.11
N GLY A 11 11.41 -2.39 -7.59
CA GLY A 11 12.37 -2.24 -8.69
C GLY A 11 13.54 -1.27 -8.41
N GLY A 12 13.86 -0.98 -7.14
CA GLY A 12 14.94 -0.07 -6.76
C GLY A 12 14.50 1.38 -6.55
N GLU A 13 13.19 1.66 -6.52
CA GLU A 13 12.63 2.98 -6.27
C GLU A 13 11.42 2.91 -5.33
N TRP A 14 11.11 4.04 -4.69
CA TRP A 14 9.89 4.20 -3.89
C TRP A 14 8.76 4.68 -4.78
N LEU A 15 7.71 3.87 -4.91
CA LEU A 15 6.56 4.16 -5.74
C LEU A 15 5.34 4.36 -4.86
N GLU A 16 4.57 5.38 -5.18
CA GLU A 16 3.26 5.59 -4.58
C GLU A 16 2.34 4.40 -4.85
N VAL A 17 1.60 3.98 -3.83
CA VAL A 17 0.70 2.82 -3.86
C VAL A 17 -0.74 3.31 -3.96
N ASP A 18 -1.44 2.84 -4.98
CA ASP A 18 -2.88 3.06 -5.14
C ASP A 18 -3.67 2.02 -4.33
N SER A 19 -3.29 0.75 -4.46
CA SER A 19 -3.94 -0.35 -3.74
C SER A 19 -3.02 -1.54 -3.49
N VAL A 20 -3.41 -2.33 -2.49
CA VAL A 20 -2.81 -3.60 -2.12
C VAL A 20 -3.91 -4.66 -2.10
N SER A 21 -3.67 -5.80 -2.74
CA SER A 21 -4.66 -6.86 -2.92
C SER A 21 -4.08 -8.24 -2.60
N VAL A 22 -4.94 -9.14 -2.13
CA VAL A 22 -4.65 -10.58 -2.05
C VAL A 22 -5.79 -11.35 -2.73
N THR A 23 -5.47 -12.51 -3.28
CA THR A 23 -6.49 -13.43 -3.80
C THR A 23 -6.58 -14.61 -2.84
N VAL A 24 -7.74 -14.80 -2.23
CA VAL A 24 -8.01 -15.89 -1.28
C VAL A 24 -9.10 -16.75 -1.87
N MET A 25 -8.78 -18.02 -2.18
CA MET A 25 -9.68 -18.93 -2.88
C MET A 25 -10.22 -18.29 -4.18
N ASP A 26 -11.53 -18.05 -4.26
CA ASP A 26 -12.21 -17.45 -5.42
C ASP A 26 -12.56 -15.96 -5.22
N SER A 27 -11.99 -15.30 -4.21
CA SER A 27 -12.28 -13.89 -3.89
C SER A 27 -11.01 -13.05 -3.83
N ALA A 28 -11.07 -11.85 -4.41
CA ALA A 28 -10.02 -10.85 -4.29
C ALA A 28 -10.39 -9.83 -3.21
N LEU A 29 -9.51 -9.62 -2.25
CA LEU A 29 -9.63 -8.58 -1.23
C LEU A 29 -8.65 -7.46 -1.57
N THR A 30 -9.12 -6.22 -1.55
CA THR A 30 -8.34 -5.05 -1.95
C THR A 30 -8.49 -3.94 -0.91
N LEU A 31 -7.36 -3.34 -0.56
CA LEU A 31 -7.26 -2.14 0.25
C LEU A 31 -6.69 -1.01 -0.60
N SER A 32 -7.47 0.06 -0.77
CA SER A 32 -7.08 1.24 -1.55
C SER A 32 -6.66 2.38 -0.63
N PHE A 33 -5.77 3.25 -1.11
CA PHE A 33 -5.20 4.33 -0.33
C PHE A 33 -5.35 5.67 -1.05
N GLU A 34 -5.97 6.62 -0.37
CA GLU A 34 -6.06 8.00 -0.85
C GLU A 34 -5.07 8.90 -0.09
N HIS A 35 -4.68 10.02 -0.71
CA HIS A 35 -3.92 11.07 -0.03
C HIS A 35 -4.66 11.58 1.19
N GLN A 36 -3.93 11.70 2.28
CA GLN A 36 -4.45 12.24 3.52
C GLN A 36 -3.75 13.56 3.84
N ARG A 37 -4.32 14.37 4.74
CA ARG A 37 -3.73 15.66 5.15
C ARG A 37 -3.53 15.82 6.65
N THR A 38 -3.98 14.84 7.44
CA THR A 38 -3.91 14.88 8.89
C THR A 38 -3.18 13.65 9.39
N GLU A 39 -2.49 13.80 10.52
CA GLU A 39 -1.87 12.68 11.22
C GLU A 39 -2.88 11.58 11.53
N SER A 40 -4.09 11.97 11.96
CA SER A 40 -5.19 11.03 12.18
C SER A 40 -5.54 10.25 10.91
N GLY A 41 -5.62 10.92 9.75
CA GLY A 41 -5.87 10.27 8.46
C GLY A 41 -4.75 9.32 8.07
N TYR A 42 -3.49 9.70 8.26
CA TYR A 42 -2.33 8.82 8.01
C TYR A 42 -2.42 7.54 8.81
N ARG A 43 -2.75 7.67 10.09
CA ARG A 43 -2.82 6.55 11.00
C ARG A 43 -4.04 5.67 10.74
N SER A 44 -5.24 6.24 10.74
CA SER A 44 -6.49 5.46 10.71
C SER A 44 -6.93 5.02 9.31
N LEU A 45 -6.55 5.75 8.26
CA LEU A 45 -6.98 5.45 6.89
C LEU A 45 -5.89 4.82 6.02
N ILE A 46 -4.61 4.91 6.43
CA ILE A 46 -3.49 4.29 5.71
C ILE A 46 -2.80 3.22 6.56
N TRP A 47 -2.15 3.62 7.66
CA TRP A 47 -1.19 2.76 8.35
C TRP A 47 -1.83 1.59 9.10
N GLU A 48 -2.81 1.85 9.97
CA GLU A 48 -3.46 0.80 10.76
C GLU A 48 -4.21 -0.22 9.88
N PRO A 49 -4.96 0.18 8.84
CA PRO A 49 -5.56 -0.77 7.90
C PRO A 49 -4.51 -1.63 7.18
N LEU A 50 -3.40 -1.03 6.73
CA LEU A 50 -2.33 -1.75 6.05
C LEU A 50 -1.67 -2.78 6.97
N GLU A 51 -1.29 -2.39 8.19
CA GLU A 51 -0.70 -3.31 9.18
C GLU A 51 -1.63 -4.49 9.46
N LYS A 52 -2.93 -4.21 9.66
CA LYS A 52 -3.92 -5.26 9.89
C LYS A 52 -4.03 -6.18 8.68
N PHE A 53 -4.14 -5.63 7.48
CA PHE A 53 -4.27 -6.39 6.23
C PHE A 53 -3.06 -7.30 5.99
N LEU A 54 -1.84 -6.78 6.11
CA LEU A 54 -0.62 -7.57 5.93
C LEU A 54 -0.46 -8.68 6.98
N LYS A 55 -0.91 -8.43 8.22
CA LYS A 55 -0.89 -9.45 9.27
C LYS A 55 -1.94 -10.54 9.05
N GLU A 56 -3.13 -10.15 8.60
CA GLU A 56 -4.24 -11.07 8.38
C GLU A 56 -3.97 -12.01 7.19
N TYR A 57 -3.30 -11.51 6.15
CA TYR A 57 -3.03 -12.25 4.92
C TYR A 57 -1.53 -12.52 4.69
N CYS A 58 -0.76 -12.71 5.77
CA CYS A 58 0.69 -12.85 5.66
C CYS A 58 1.13 -14.08 4.86
N ASP A 59 0.29 -15.12 4.80
CA ASP A 59 0.57 -16.38 4.11
C ASP A 59 0.12 -16.37 2.63
N GLU A 60 -0.48 -15.26 2.17
CA GLU A 60 -0.99 -15.13 0.82
C GLU A 60 -0.05 -14.28 -0.06
N PRO A 61 0.01 -14.53 -1.38
CA PRO A 61 0.71 -13.65 -2.30
C PRO A 61 0.09 -12.26 -2.32
N LEU A 62 0.91 -11.24 -2.09
CA LEU A 62 0.50 -9.84 -2.05
C LEU A 62 0.69 -9.20 -3.42
N VAL A 63 -0.35 -8.56 -3.94
CA VAL A 63 -0.29 -7.75 -5.16
C VAL A 63 -0.34 -6.28 -4.79
N VAL A 64 0.65 -5.51 -5.22
CA VAL A 64 0.72 -4.05 -5.01
C VAL A 64 0.54 -3.37 -6.36
N VAL A 65 -0.39 -2.42 -6.42
CA VAL A 65 -0.66 -1.60 -7.61
C VAL A 65 -0.08 -0.21 -7.39
N PRO A 66 1.02 0.16 -8.09
CA PRO A 66 1.57 1.50 -7.98
C PRO A 66 0.67 2.52 -8.68
N LEU A 67 0.49 3.69 -8.07
CA LEU A 67 -0.29 4.77 -8.64
C LEU A 67 0.32 5.25 -9.98
N GLY A 68 -0.49 5.33 -11.02
CA GLY A 68 -0.07 5.80 -12.34
C GLY A 68 0.84 4.86 -13.12
N ARG A 69 1.03 3.60 -12.67
CA ARG A 69 1.72 2.55 -13.43
C ARG A 69 0.77 1.44 -13.83
N ASN A 70 0.96 0.90 -15.04
CA ASN A 70 0.06 -0.12 -15.61
C ASN A 70 0.34 -1.56 -15.15
N LEU A 71 1.48 -1.82 -14.49
CA LEU A 71 1.89 -3.17 -14.14
C LEU A 71 1.86 -3.37 -12.62
N PRO A 72 0.99 -4.25 -12.09
CA PRO A 72 1.01 -4.62 -10.69
C PRO A 72 2.28 -5.43 -10.37
N VAL A 73 2.72 -5.33 -9.12
CA VAL A 73 3.88 -6.07 -8.61
C VAL A 73 3.41 -7.09 -7.59
N MET A 74 3.82 -8.33 -7.78
CA MET A 74 3.50 -9.42 -6.87
C MET A 74 4.68 -9.70 -5.94
N PHE A 75 4.39 -9.81 -4.65
CA PHE A 75 5.30 -10.33 -3.65
C PHE A 75 4.84 -11.72 -3.21
N GLY A 76 5.80 -12.59 -2.90
CA GLY A 76 5.51 -13.94 -2.42
C GLY A 76 4.91 -13.94 -1.01
N PRO A 77 4.35 -15.09 -0.56
CA PRO A 77 3.91 -15.27 0.82
C PRO A 77 4.98 -14.87 1.83
N GLY A 78 4.57 -14.17 2.88
CA GLY A 78 5.45 -13.65 3.94
C GLY A 78 6.37 -12.51 3.50
N ALA A 79 6.49 -12.23 2.19
CA ALA A 79 7.24 -11.10 1.67
C ALA A 79 6.29 -9.91 1.54
N ALA A 80 6.07 -9.18 2.62
CA ALA A 80 5.55 -7.82 2.47
C ALA A 80 6.66 -6.95 1.88
N GLY A 81 6.33 -6.14 0.86
CA GLY A 81 7.25 -5.10 0.40
C GLY A 81 7.57 -4.16 1.58
N PRO A 82 8.77 -3.54 1.63
CA PRO A 82 8.95 -2.45 2.56
C PRO A 82 7.97 -1.34 2.14
N PHE A 83 7.04 -1.02 3.02
CA PHE A 83 6.11 0.10 2.88
C PHE A 83 6.60 1.27 3.74
N ARG A 84 6.32 2.50 3.28
CA ARG A 84 6.56 3.70 4.07
C ARG A 84 5.52 4.76 3.79
N LEU A 85 5.42 5.73 4.70
CA LEU A 85 4.68 6.96 4.50
C LEU A 85 5.63 8.06 4.03
N ALA A 86 5.22 8.85 3.06
CA ALA A 86 5.99 10.00 2.56
C ALA A 86 5.14 11.27 2.64
N GLU A 87 5.67 12.33 3.27
CA GLU A 87 5.06 13.66 3.27
C GLU A 87 5.49 14.43 2.02
N MET A 88 4.49 14.85 1.25
CA MET A 88 4.64 15.63 0.04
C MET A 88 4.20 17.06 0.32
N ARG A 89 4.99 18.03 -0.15
CA ARG A 89 4.58 19.43 -0.18
C ARG A 89 3.90 19.68 -1.54
N ASP A 90 2.72 20.26 -1.53
CA ASP A 90 2.11 20.80 -2.74
C ASP A 90 3.10 21.80 -3.37
N ALA A 91 3.30 21.67 -4.68
CA ALA A 91 4.09 22.58 -5.48
C ALA A 91 3.39 23.94 -5.66
#